data_AF-A0A1F6ET87-F1
#
_entry.id   AF-A0A1F6ET87-F1
#
_cell.length_a   1.000
_cell.length_b   1.000
_cell.length_c   1.000
_cell.angle_alpha   90.00
_cell.angle_beta   90.00
_cell.angle_gamma   90.00
#
_symmetry.space_group_name_H-M   'P 1'
#
loop_
_entity.id
_entity.type
_entity.pdbx_description
1 polymer ?
#
loop_
_entity_poly.entity_id
_entity_poly.type
_entity_poly.pdbx_seq_one_letter_code
_entity_poly.pdbx_strand_id
1 'polypeptide(L)'
;MNNKLKWNRLTRDQQDLYVKVLWEDGYTHQAIGDFLGTTKGTIVGRQQRHPNLAPTVRKKVDKVVNPERFLDLLELHALEEAAKRKKRRA
;
A
#
# COMPACT_ATOMS: atom_id res chain seq x y z
N MET A 1 -14.49 5.26 10.50
CA MET A 1 -13.55 4.46 9.68
C MET A 1 -14.25 3.95 8.44
N ASN A 2 -13.73 4.27 7.25
CA ASN A 2 -14.33 3.93 5.97
C ASN A 2 -14.37 2.39 5.81
N ASN A 3 -15.55 1.77 5.85
CA ASN A 3 -15.73 0.31 5.95
C ASN A 3 -15.24 -0.48 4.70
N LYS A 4 -14.73 0.22 3.69
CA LYS A 4 -14.26 -0.30 2.40
C LYS A 4 -12.78 -0.70 2.38
N LEU A 5 -11.97 -0.23 3.33
CA LEU A 5 -10.51 -0.47 3.37
C LEU A 5 -10.09 -1.70 4.20
N LYS A 6 -11.05 -2.52 4.63
CA LYS A 6 -10.77 -3.72 5.42
C LYS A 6 -10.11 -4.81 4.58
N TRP A 7 -9.03 -5.40 5.07
CA TRP A 7 -8.21 -6.44 4.43
C TRP A 7 -9.04 -7.53 3.73
N ASN A 8 -10.03 -8.09 4.43
CA ASN A 8 -10.88 -9.17 3.93
C ASN A 8 -11.84 -8.76 2.79
N ARG A 9 -11.98 -7.46 2.53
CA ARG A 9 -12.81 -6.91 1.45
C ARG A 9 -12.00 -6.50 0.22
N LEU A 10 -10.67 -6.55 0.32
CA LEU A 10 -9.77 -6.19 -0.75
C LEU A 10 -9.46 -7.41 -1.63
N THR A 11 -9.36 -7.21 -2.94
CA THR A 11 -8.78 -8.21 -3.84
C THR A 11 -7.29 -8.39 -3.53
N ARG A 12 -6.70 -9.50 -4.00
CA ARG A 12 -5.25 -9.74 -3.83
C ARG A 12 -4.40 -8.60 -4.41
N ASP A 13 -4.77 -8.10 -5.59
CA ASP A 13 -4.07 -7.00 -6.24
C ASP A 13 -4.18 -5.69 -5.44
N GLN A 14 -5.34 -5.43 -4.84
CA GLN A 14 -5.53 -4.28 -3.95
C GLN A 14 -4.70 -4.42 -2.67
N GLN A 15 -4.68 -5.61 -2.06
CA GLN A 15 -3.85 -5.86 -0.87
C GLN A 15 -2.37 -5.58 -1.18
N ASP A 16 -1.88 -6.08 -2.32
CA ASP A 16 -0.48 -5.88 -2.74
C ASP A 16 -0.19 -4.41 -3.01
N LEU A 17 -1.06 -3.73 -3.76
CA LEU A 17 -0.93 -2.30 -4.04
C LEU A 17 -0.91 -1.47 -2.76
N TYR A 18 -1.83 -1.74 -1.83
CA TYR A 18 -2.00 -0.94 -0.63
C TYR A 18 -0.82 -1.12 0.32
N VAL A 19 -0.37 -2.37 0.49
CA VAL A 19 0.84 -2.67 1.27
C VAL A 19 2.06 -1.99 0.65
N LYS A 20 2.20 -2.02 -0.69
CA LYS A 20 3.30 -1.36 -1.41
C LYS A 20 3.33 0.13 -1.13
N VAL A 21 2.21 0.82 -1.40
CA VAL A 21 2.10 2.28 -1.31
C VAL A 21 2.36 2.75 0.12
N LEU A 22 1.73 2.10 1.11
CA LEU A 22 1.91 2.47 2.51
C LEU A 22 3.35 2.21 3.00
N TRP A 23 3.96 1.14 2.53
CA TRP A 23 5.34 0.84 2.88
C TRP A 23 6.34 1.81 2.24
N GLU A 24 6.15 2.16 0.97
CA GLU A 24 6.95 3.16 0.25
C GLU A 24 6.83 4.55 0.90
N ASP A 25 5.66 4.89 1.43
CA ASP A 25 5.45 6.13 2.18
C ASP A 25 6.07 6.11 3.59
N GLY A 26 6.47 4.93 4.09
CA GLY A 26 7.23 4.78 5.34
C GLY A 26 6.44 4.25 6.53
N TYR A 27 5.27 3.66 6.32
CA TYR A 27 4.50 3.10 7.44
C TYR A 27 5.06 1.77 7.92
N THR A 28 4.98 1.53 9.23
CA THR A 28 5.35 0.24 9.82
C THR A 28 4.35 -0.86 9.46
N HIS A 29 4.77 -2.13 9.46
CA HIS A 29 3.87 -3.28 9.29
C HIS A 29 2.70 -3.27 10.27
N GLN A 30 2.93 -2.79 11.50
CA GLN A 30 1.89 -2.67 12.52
C GLN A 30 0.85 -1.63 12.12
N ALA A 31 1.30 -0.42 11.76
CA ALA A 31 0.42 0.67 11.32
C ALA A 31 -0.44 0.29 10.11
N ILE A 32 0.15 -0.42 9.14
CA ILE A 32 -0.54 -0.94 7.96
C ILE A 32 -1.58 -1.97 8.37
N GLY A 33 -1.22 -2.90 9.27
CA GLY A 33 -2.15 -3.89 9.81
C GLY A 33 -3.34 -3.25 10.49
N ASP A 34 -3.10 -2.31 11.40
CA ASP A 34 -4.13 -1.60 12.15
C ASP A 34 -5.07 -0.82 11.21
N PHE A 35 -4.51 -0.13 10.21
CA PHE A 35 -5.26 0.63 9.22
C PHE A 35 -6.17 -0.24 8.35
N LEU A 36 -5.63 -1.37 7.85
CA LEU A 36 -6.37 -2.31 7.01
C LEU A 36 -7.25 -3.28 7.84
N GLY A 37 -7.22 -3.20 9.17
CA GLY A 37 -7.97 -4.10 10.04
C GLY A 37 -7.51 -5.56 9.95
N THR A 38 -6.20 -5.78 9.94
CA THR A 38 -5.54 -7.09 9.91
C THR A 38 -4.34 -7.13 10.86
N THR A 39 -3.60 -8.24 10.90
CA THR A 39 -2.44 -8.40 11.79
C THR A 39 -1.13 -7.99 11.12
N LYS A 40 -0.17 -7.54 11.92
CA LYS A 40 1.23 -7.33 11.49
C LYS A 40 1.80 -8.56 10.76
N GLY A 41 1.57 -9.75 11.30
CA GLY A 41 2.08 -11.00 10.72
C GLY A 41 1.54 -11.26 9.32
N THR A 42 0.28 -10.90 9.06
CA THR A 42 -0.33 -10.96 7.73
C THR A 42 0.40 -10.05 6.75
N ILE A 43 0.70 -8.80 7.13
CA ILE A 43 1.41 -7.84 6.27
C ILE A 43 2.85 -8.32 6.01
N VAL A 44 3.58 -8.76 7.05
CA VAL A 44 4.94 -9.29 6.91
C VAL A 44 4.97 -10.49 5.98
N GLY A 45 4.08 -11.46 6.18
CA GLY A 45 3.99 -12.65 5.34
C GLY A 45 3.64 -12.32 3.89
N ARG A 46 2.79 -11.30 3.66
CA ARG A 46 2.48 -10.81 2.31
C ARG A 46 3.72 -10.22 1.64
N GLN A 47 4.45 -9.34 2.34
CA GLN A 47 5.64 -8.70 1.78
C GLN A 47 6.76 -9.71 1.47
N GLN A 48 6.97 -10.70 2.34
CA GLN A 48 7.97 -11.75 2.11
C GLN A 48 7.64 -12.63 0.90
N ARG A 49 6.37 -12.90 0.64
CA ARG A 49 5.91 -13.70 -0.52
C ARG A 49 5.95 -12.93 -1.84
N HIS A 50 5.99 -11.60 -1.77
CA HIS A 50 5.99 -10.71 -2.92
C HIS A 50 7.20 -9.76 -2.82
N PRO A 51 8.41 -10.23 -3.16
CA PRO A 51 9.64 -9.44 -3.00
C PRO A 51 9.63 -8.10 -3.76
N ASN A 52 8.79 -7.96 -4.79
CA ASN A 52 8.55 -6.71 -5.50
C ASN A 52 7.83 -5.64 -4.65
N LEU A 53 7.34 -5.98 -3.45
CA LEU A 53 6.74 -5.08 -2.45
C LEU A 53 7.77 -4.56 -1.42
N ALA A 54 9.04 -4.94 -1.53
CA ALA A 54 10.10 -4.51 -0.64
C ALA A 54 11.00 -3.46 -1.31
N PRO A 55 10.66 -2.16 -1.27
CA PRO A 55 11.64 -1.13 -1.55
C PRO A 55 12.73 -1.16 -0.48
N THR A 56 13.96 -0.94 -0.94
CA THR A 56 15.21 -1.07 -0.19
C THR A 56 15.37 -0.01 0.90
N VAL A 57 14.58 1.08 0.89
CA VAL A 57 14.73 2.20 1.83
C VAL A 57 13.37 2.81 2.18
N ARG A 58 13.02 2.82 3.47
CA ARG A 58 11.88 3.60 4.00
C ARG A 58 12.30 5.07 4.09
N LYS A 59 11.52 6.00 3.51
CA LYS A 59 11.82 7.44 3.58
C LYS A 59 11.60 8.04 4.99
N LYS A 60 10.66 7.49 5.75
CA LYS A 60 10.32 7.88 7.12
C LYS A 60 9.71 6.69 7.86
N VAL A 61 9.55 6.77 9.19
CA VAL A 61 8.83 5.76 9.97
C VAL A 61 7.67 6.41 10.70
N ASP A 62 6.47 6.26 10.14
CA ASP A 62 5.23 6.73 10.75
C ASP A 62 4.42 5.55 11.34
N LYS A 63 3.80 5.79 12.51
CA LYS A 63 3.08 4.77 13.30
C LYS A 63 1.57 4.76 13.08
N VAL A 64 1.02 5.81 12.47
CA VAL A 64 -0.42 5.95 12.23
C VAL A 64 -0.63 6.38 10.79
N VAL A 65 -1.43 5.60 10.05
CA VAL A 65 -1.76 5.91 8.65
C VAL A 65 -2.78 7.04 8.61
N ASN A 66 -2.50 8.09 7.83
CA ASN A 66 -3.48 9.11 7.51
C ASN A 66 -4.34 8.63 6.32
N PRO A 67 -5.67 8.43 6.49
CA PRO A 67 -6.52 7.93 5.43
C PRO A 67 -6.60 8.83 4.19
N GLU A 68 -6.58 10.16 4.37
CA GLU A 68 -6.68 11.12 3.25
C GLU A 68 -5.40 11.07 2.41
N ARG A 69 -4.24 11.16 3.07
CA ARG A 69 -2.94 10.98 2.42
C ARG A 69 -2.86 9.65 1.67
N PHE A 70 -3.39 8.58 2.24
CA PHE A 70 -3.41 7.28 1.57
C PHE A 70 -4.24 7.28 0.29
N LEU A 71 -5.40 7.95 0.28
CA LEU A 71 -6.23 8.09 -0.93
C LEU A 71 -5.50 8.93 -1.99
N ASP A 72 -4.87 10.04 -1.60
CA ASP A 72 -4.07 10.86 -2.53
C ASP A 72 -2.94 10.05 -3.18
N LEU A 73 -2.26 9.20 -2.40
CA LEU A 73 -1.20 8.33 -2.90
C LEU A 73 -1.73 7.27 -3.88
N LEU A 74 -2.94 6.74 -3.67
CA LEU A 74 -3.57 5.83 -4.61
C LEU A 74 -3.93 6.52 -5.93
N GLU A 75 -4.41 7.75 -5.88
CA GLU A 75 -4.71 8.55 -7.07
C GLU A 75 -3.43 8.86 -7.86
N LEU A 76 -2.36 9.29 -7.17
CA LEU A 76 -1.04 9.51 -7.78
C LEU A 76 -0.52 8.25 -8.47
N HIS A 77 -0.60 7.08 -7.82
CA HIS A 77 -0.17 5.82 -8.42
C HIS A 77 -1.00 5.47 -9.67
N ALA A 78 -2.32 5.70 -9.65
CA ALA A 78 -3.18 5.47 -10.81
C ALA A 78 -2.80 6.38 -11.99
N LEU A 79 -2.48 7.65 -11.73
CA LEU A 79 -2.03 8.61 -12.74
C LEU A 79 -0.67 8.20 -13.35
N GLU A 80 0.29 7.75 -12.52
CA GLU A 80 1.59 7.27 -13.01
C GLU A 80 1.45 6.05 -13.93
N GLU A 81 0.61 5.09 -13.55
CA GLU A 81 0.36 3.90 -14.36
C GLU A 81 -0.34 4.24 -15.68
N ALA A 82 -1.28 5.19 -15.67
CA ALA A 82 -1.90 5.72 -16.88
C ALA A 82 -0.88 6.40 -17.80
N ALA A 83 0.03 7.22 -17.24
CA ALA A 83 1.08 7.89 -17.99
C ALA A 83 2.07 6.90 -18.62
N LYS A 84 2.51 5.86 -17.87
CA LYS A 84 3.36 4.79 -18.40
C LYS A 84 2.72 4.05 -19.56
N ARG A 85 1.41 3.76 -19.48
CA ARG A 85 0.64 3.12 -20.57
C ARG A 85 0.58 3.99 -21.81
N LYS A 86 0.38 5.31 -21.65
CA LYS A 86 0.35 6.26 -22.77
C LYS A 86 1.71 6.35 -23.46
N LYS A 87 2.81 6.38 -22.69
CA LYS A 87 4.18 6.40 -23.22
C LYS A 87 4.57 5.13 -23.98
N ARG A 88 4.01 3.96 -23.65
CA ARG A 88 4.25 2.69 -24.37
C ARG A 88 3.49 2.54 -25.68
N ARG A 89 2.50 3.40 -25.93
CA ARG A 89 1.68 3.39 -27.15
C ARG A 89 2.12 4.44 -28.19
N ALA A 90 3.05 5.31 -27.82
CA ALA A 90 3.71 6.28 -28.69
C ALA A 90 5.07 5.73 -29.11
#